data_AF-A0A7V2LMB2-F1
#
_entry.id   AF-A0A7V2LMB2-F1
#
_cell.length_a   1.000
_cell.length_b   1.000
_cell.length_c   1.000
_cell.angle_alpha   90.00
_cell.angle_beta   90.00
_cell.angle_gamma   90.00
#
_symmetry.space_group_name_H-M   'P 1'
#
loop_
_entity.id
_entity.type
_entity.pdbx_description
1 polymer ?
#
loop_
_entity_poly.entity_id
_entity_poly.type
_entity_poly.pdbx_seq_one_letter_code
_entity_poly.pdbx_strand_id
1 'polypeptide(L)'
;MSTLRFEFVAQDHIVYEGDVNMVIIPGADGVIGILPKHAPLMAVVSPGEVVVKVDGQEDEYFAVGGGFVEVRPDKVVLVARSGESAAEIDAVRAEMAMRRAEEYLASPERERDKERSMSMAAALRRSRVRLNIYRRRGRGPRRPGDRPSAPPPSGESESE
;
A
#
# COMPACT_ATOMS: atom_id res chain seq x y z
N MET A 1 -8.09 21.65 15.25
CA MET A 1 -8.14 21.83 13.78
C MET A 1 -9.30 21.00 13.23
N SER A 2 -9.73 21.24 12.00
CA SER A 2 -10.80 20.45 11.39
C SER A 2 -10.30 19.06 11.04
N THR A 3 -11.12 18.04 11.25
CA THR A 3 -10.88 16.65 10.83
C THR A 3 -11.92 16.21 9.80
N LEU A 4 -11.69 15.07 9.17
CA LEU A 4 -12.67 14.33 8.36
C LEU A 4 -12.67 12.86 8.78
N ARG A 5 -13.80 12.18 8.65
CA ARG A 5 -13.88 10.73 8.87
C ARG A 5 -13.31 10.00 7.65
N PHE A 6 -12.32 9.14 7.85
CA PHE A 6 -11.75 8.31 6.79
C PHE A 6 -11.96 6.82 7.09
N GLU A 7 -12.45 6.10 6.09
CA GLU A 7 -12.65 4.66 6.10
C GLU A 7 -11.90 4.05 4.92
N PHE A 8 -10.96 3.15 5.20
CA PHE A 8 -10.26 2.35 4.19
C PHE A 8 -10.67 0.89 4.35
N VAL A 9 -11.44 0.40 3.39
CA VAL A 9 -12.01 -0.95 3.38
C VAL A 9 -11.39 -1.76 2.24
N ALA A 10 -10.83 -2.93 2.57
CA ALA A 10 -10.40 -3.94 1.61
C ALA A 10 -11.48 -5.03 1.46
N GLN A 11 -11.29 -5.98 0.55
CA GLN A 11 -12.26 -7.05 0.30
C GLN A 11 -12.48 -7.98 1.49
N ASP A 12 -11.47 -8.13 2.35
CA ASP A 12 -11.39 -9.10 3.43
C ASP A 12 -11.51 -8.47 4.83
N HIS A 13 -11.16 -7.20 4.99
CA HIS A 13 -11.20 -6.50 6.28
C HIS A 13 -11.22 -4.97 6.14
N ILE A 14 -11.44 -4.27 7.26
CA ILE A 14 -11.24 -2.83 7.38
C ILE A 14 -9.78 -2.58 7.71
N VAL A 15 -9.10 -1.81 6.86
CA VAL A 15 -7.66 -1.52 6.96
C VAL A 15 -7.39 -0.32 7.86
N TYR A 16 -8.25 0.70 7.77
CA TYR A 16 -8.17 1.88 8.60
C TYR A 16 -9.57 2.48 8.81
N GLU A 17 -9.84 2.95 10.02
CA GLU A 17 -11.03 3.71 10.33
C GLU A 17 -10.70 4.75 11.41
N GLY A 18 -10.97 6.02 11.14
CA GLY A 18 -10.71 7.08 12.13
C GLY A 18 -10.87 8.49 11.59
N ASP A 19 -10.73 9.46 12.48
CA ASP A 19 -10.74 10.89 12.11
C ASP A 19 -9.31 11.33 11.76
N VAL A 20 -9.18 12.03 10.64
CA VAL A 20 -7.88 12.39 10.05
C VAL A 20 -7.85 13.84 9.60
N ASN A 21 -6.66 14.41 9.51
CA ASN A 21 -6.43 15.77 9.04
C ASN A 21 -6.22 15.84 7.53
N MET A 22 -5.67 14.78 6.93
CA MET A 22 -5.46 14.68 5.49
C MET A 22 -5.28 13.22 5.08
N VAL A 23 -5.77 12.87 3.89
CA VAL A 23 -5.49 11.59 3.24
C VAL A 23 -4.89 11.84 1.87
N ILE A 24 -3.83 11.11 1.53
CA ILE A 24 -3.19 11.16 0.21
C ILE A 24 -3.41 9.81 -0.47
N ILE A 25 -4.01 9.82 -1.66
CA ILE A 25 -4.42 8.62 -2.39
C ILE A 25 -3.84 8.65 -3.81
N PRO A 26 -3.34 7.54 -4.35
CA PRO A 26 -2.90 7.43 -5.74
C PRO A 26 -4.13 7.28 -6.64
N GLY A 27 -4.54 8.35 -7.32
CA GLY A 27 -5.57 8.32 -8.34
C GLY A 27 -5.10 7.71 -9.66
N ALA A 28 -6.01 7.56 -10.62
CA ALA A 28 -5.69 7.13 -11.99
C ALA A 28 -4.78 8.15 -12.71
N ASP A 29 -5.08 9.45 -12.56
CA ASP A 29 -4.42 10.53 -13.29
C ASP A 29 -3.38 11.31 -12.46
N GLY A 30 -3.04 10.82 -11.26
CA GLY A 30 -2.09 11.50 -10.37
C GLY A 30 -2.35 11.19 -8.91
N VAL A 31 -1.83 12.06 -8.03
CA VAL A 31 -1.99 11.93 -6.59
C VAL A 31 -3.05 12.92 -6.10
N ILE A 32 -3.98 12.44 -5.27
CA ILE A 32 -5.09 13.23 -4.72
C ILE A 32 -4.86 13.41 -3.24
N GLY A 33 -4.76 14.67 -2.79
CA GLY A 33 -4.74 15.04 -1.37
C GLY A 33 -6.11 15.53 -0.92
N ILE A 34 -6.73 14.82 0.00
CA ILE A 34 -8.07 15.12 0.51
C ILE A 34 -7.95 15.73 1.90
N LEU A 35 -8.41 16.98 2.03
CA LEU A 35 -8.48 17.74 3.27
C LEU A 35 -9.94 17.84 3.77
N PRO A 36 -10.16 18.28 5.02
CA PRO A 36 -11.50 18.53 5.51
C PRO A 36 -12.25 19.52 4.62
N LYS A 37 -13.55 19.25 4.38
CA LYS A 37 -14.43 20.04 3.49
C LYS A 37 -14.01 20.04 2.01
N HIS A 38 -13.28 19.01 1.57
CA HIS A 38 -13.03 18.80 0.15
C HIS A 38 -14.37 18.66 -0.61
N ALA A 39 -14.40 19.14 -1.86
CA ALA A 39 -15.57 19.00 -2.72
C ALA A 39 -15.90 17.51 -2.94
N PRO A 40 -17.19 17.13 -3.07
CA PRO A 40 -17.55 15.76 -3.39
C PRO A 40 -16.86 15.26 -4.66
N LEU A 41 -16.29 14.07 -4.59
CA LEU A 41 -15.47 13.50 -5.66
C LEU A 41 -15.62 11.98 -5.65
N MET A 42 -15.68 11.38 -6.82
CA MET A 42 -15.53 9.94 -6.99
C MET A 42 -14.41 9.68 -7.99
N ALA A 43 -13.43 8.87 -7.62
CA ALA A 43 -12.24 8.65 -8.44
C ALA A 43 -11.75 7.19 -8.37
N VAL A 44 -11.16 6.73 -9.46
CA VAL A 44 -10.47 5.43 -9.52
C VAL A 44 -9.11 5.56 -8.83
N VAL A 45 -8.78 4.55 -8.03
CA VAL A 45 -7.53 4.48 -7.27
C VAL A 45 -6.60 3.48 -7.94
N SER A 46 -5.40 3.94 -8.25
CA SER A 46 -4.32 3.12 -8.80
C SER A 46 -3.61 2.32 -7.70
N PRO A 47 -3.01 1.16 -8.01
CA PRO A 47 -2.15 0.46 -7.06
C PRO A 47 -0.95 1.34 -6.66
N GLY A 48 -0.77 1.57 -5.36
CA GLY A 48 0.20 2.55 -4.86
C GLY A 48 0.22 2.67 -3.33
N GLU A 49 0.71 3.81 -2.85
CA GLU A 49 0.81 4.13 -1.43
C GLU A 49 -0.29 5.12 -1.04
N VAL A 50 -1.01 4.81 0.03
CA VAL A 50 -1.95 5.71 0.70
C VAL A 50 -1.28 6.25 1.96
N VAL A 51 -1.35 7.56 2.17
CA VAL A 51 -0.80 8.22 3.36
C VAL A 51 -1.94 8.83 4.17
N VAL A 52 -2.01 8.50 5.45
CA VAL A 52 -2.94 9.08 6.40
C VAL A 52 -2.18 9.98 7.36
N LYS A 53 -2.67 11.20 7.53
CA LYS A 53 -2.05 12.22 8.40
C LYS A 53 -3.01 12.61 9.50
N VAL A 54 -2.52 12.53 10.74
CA VAL A 54 -3.22 12.97 11.95
C VAL A 54 -2.30 13.92 12.71
N ASP A 55 -2.80 15.10 13.08
CA ASP A 55 -2.02 16.13 13.77
C ASP A 55 -1.42 15.59 15.07
N GLY A 56 -0.13 15.85 15.29
CA GLY A 56 0.58 15.38 16.47
C GLY A 56 0.91 13.88 16.46
N GLN A 57 0.63 13.17 15.36
CA GLN A 57 1.02 11.78 15.15
C GLN A 57 1.94 11.66 13.93
N GLU A 58 2.63 10.52 13.83
CA GLU A 58 3.39 10.21 12.63
C GLU A 58 2.49 9.82 11.47
N ASP A 59 2.95 10.11 10.25
CA ASP A 59 2.29 9.69 9.02
C ASP A 59 2.16 8.16 8.97
N GLU A 60 0.95 7.69 8.66
CA GLU A 60 0.68 6.27 8.45
C GLU A 60 0.67 5.94 6.96
N TYR A 61 1.30 4.82 6.61
CA TYR A 61 1.50 4.40 5.23
C TYR A 61 0.84 3.04 5.01
N PHE A 62 0.02 2.96 3.97
CA PHE A 62 -0.69 1.74 3.58
C PHE A 62 -0.45 1.43 2.10
N ALA A 63 -0.28 0.16 1.77
CA ALA A 63 -0.24 -0.30 0.39
C ALA A 63 -1.66 -0.53 -0.10
N VAL A 64 -2.04 0.04 -1.24
CA VAL A 64 -3.35 -0.17 -1.86
C VAL A 64 -3.21 -0.93 -3.17
N GLY A 65 -4.05 -1.95 -3.38
CA GLY A 65 -4.09 -2.77 -4.59
C GLY A 65 -4.85 -2.16 -5.76
N GLY A 66 -5.26 -0.89 -5.64
CA GLY A 66 -6.23 -0.23 -6.51
C GLY A 66 -7.67 -0.43 -6.05
N GLY A 67 -8.58 0.37 -6.61
CA GLY A 67 -9.98 0.43 -6.19
C GLY A 67 -10.65 1.72 -6.61
N PHE A 68 -11.51 2.28 -5.74
CA PHE A 68 -12.12 3.58 -5.93
C PHE A 68 -12.25 4.31 -4.59
N VAL A 69 -12.28 5.63 -4.65
CA VAL A 69 -12.52 6.50 -3.50
C VAL A 69 -13.78 7.33 -3.73
N GLU A 70 -14.59 7.45 -2.69
CA GLU A 70 -15.73 8.35 -2.60
C GLU A 70 -15.43 9.41 -1.53
N VAL A 71 -15.47 10.68 -1.92
CA VAL A 71 -15.36 11.84 -1.05
C VAL A 71 -16.74 12.46 -0.93
N ARG A 72 -17.23 12.53 0.31
CA ARG A 72 -18.46 13.21 0.70
C ARG A 72 -18.13 14.41 1.58
N PRO A 73 -19.09 15.32 1.82
CA PRO A 73 -18.87 16.48 2.69
C PRO A 73 -18.44 16.12 4.12
N ASP A 74 -18.88 14.96 4.61
CA ASP A 74 -18.74 14.48 5.98
C ASP A 74 -17.70 13.35 6.14
N LYS A 75 -17.44 12.58 5.07
CA LYS A 75 -16.56 11.40 5.14
C LYS A 75 -15.88 11.06 3.82
N VAL A 76 -14.78 10.32 3.91
CA VAL A 76 -14.06 9.76 2.77
C VAL A 76 -14.02 8.26 2.93
N VAL A 77 -14.43 7.53 1.89
CA VAL A 77 -14.44 6.07 1.87
C VAL A 77 -13.57 5.59 0.71
N LEU A 78 -12.50 4.87 1.04
CA LEU A 78 -11.64 4.17 0.09
C LEU A 78 -12.02 2.69 0.10
N VAL A 79 -12.49 2.18 -1.04
CA VAL A 79 -12.76 0.75 -1.24
C VAL A 79 -11.69 0.20 -2.18
N ALA A 80 -10.93 -0.78 -1.71
CA ALA A 80 -9.85 -1.37 -2.49
C ALA A 80 -9.97 -2.88 -2.64
N ARG A 81 -9.27 -3.41 -3.65
CA ARG A 81 -9.10 -4.85 -3.84
C ARG A 81 -8.27 -5.47 -2.72
N SER A 82 -7.24 -4.77 -2.28
CA SER A 82 -6.38 -5.15 -1.16
C SER A 82 -5.87 -3.89 -0.48
N GLY A 83 -5.69 -3.96 0.83
CA GLY A 83 -4.99 -2.95 1.61
C GLY A 83 -4.16 -3.61 2.69
N GLU A 84 -2.93 -3.14 2.86
CA GLU A 84 -1.98 -3.68 3.83
C GLU A 84 -1.30 -2.52 4.55
N SER A 85 -1.29 -2.54 5.88
CA SER A 85 -0.47 -1.63 6.67
C SER A 85 1.00 -2.00 6.58
N ALA A 86 1.88 -1.07 6.97
CA ALA A 86 3.32 -1.34 7.00
C ALA A 86 3.72 -2.54 7.89
N ALA A 87 2.90 -2.89 8.88
CA ALA A 87 3.13 -4.01 9.79
C ALA A 87 2.75 -5.37 9.18
N GLU A 88 1.78 -5.39 8.26
CA GLU A 88 1.26 -6.61 7.64
C GLU A 88 2.07 -7.05 6.41
N ILE A 89 2.92 -6.16 5.89
CA ILE A 89 3.73 -6.44 4.70
C ILE A 89 4.80 -7.51 5.01
N ASP A 90 4.67 -8.66 4.36
CA ASP A 90 5.72 -9.68 4.29
C ASP A 90 6.81 -9.23 3.30
N ALA A 91 7.90 -8.68 3.86
CA ALA A 91 9.03 -8.17 3.10
C ALA A 91 9.73 -9.27 2.28
N VAL A 92 9.87 -10.48 2.82
CA VAL A 92 10.57 -11.59 2.16
C VAL A 92 9.78 -12.03 0.94
N ARG A 93 8.46 -12.20 1.09
CA ARG A 93 7.56 -12.50 -0.04
C ARG A 93 7.56 -11.39 -1.08
N ALA A 94 7.54 -10.12 -0.65
CA ALA A 94 7.57 -8.98 -1.55
C ALA A 94 8.87 -8.92 -2.36
N GLU A 95 10.01 -9.20 -1.74
CA GLU A 95 11.32 -9.25 -2.38
C GLU A 95 11.44 -10.40 -3.39
N MET A 96 11.03 -11.61 -3.00
CA MET A 96 10.98 -12.74 -3.93
C MET A 96 10.06 -12.47 -5.13
N ALA A 97 8.91 -11.83 -4.91
CA ALA A 97 8.00 -11.44 -5.99
C ALA A 97 8.61 -10.36 -6.90
N MET A 98 9.30 -9.37 -6.34
CA MET A 98 10.04 -8.36 -7.11
C MET A 98 11.10 -9.00 -7.98
N ARG A 99 11.96 -9.85 -7.40
CA ARG A 99 13.05 -10.52 -8.11
C ARG A 99 12.54 -11.37 -9.27
N ARG A 100 11.53 -12.20 -9.04
CA ARG A 100 10.90 -13.03 -10.10
C ARG A 100 10.35 -12.17 -11.26
N ALA A 101 9.72 -11.05 -10.94
CA ALA A 101 9.17 -10.15 -11.96
C ALA A 101 10.28 -9.43 -12.74
N GLU A 102 11.38 -9.03 -12.08
CA GLU A 102 12.53 -8.40 -12.74
C GLU A 102 13.27 -9.37 -13.65
N GLU A 103 13.54 -10.59 -13.18
CA GLU A 103 14.17 -11.64 -13.98
C GLU A 103 13.35 -11.95 -15.25
N TYR A 104 12.02 -12.06 -15.12
CA TYR A 104 11.14 -12.25 -16.27
C TYR A 104 11.19 -11.09 -17.26
N LEU A 105 11.10 -9.84 -16.77
CA LEU A 105 11.07 -8.64 -17.61
C LEU A 105 12.42 -8.31 -18.28
N ALA A 106 13.51 -8.85 -17.75
CA ALA A 106 14.85 -8.80 -18.35
C ALA A 106 15.08 -9.91 -19.41
N SER A 107 14.25 -10.96 -19.40
CA SER A 107 14.40 -12.07 -20.33
C SER A 107 13.84 -11.75 -21.74
N PRO A 108 14.32 -12.42 -22.80
CA PRO A 108 13.73 -12.31 -24.14
C PRO A 108 12.28 -12.81 -24.23
N GLU A 109 11.78 -13.56 -23.24
CA GLU A 109 10.40 -14.03 -23.19
C GLU A 109 9.39 -12.89 -23.11
N ARG A 110 9.76 -11.76 -22.50
CA ARG A 110 8.88 -10.59 -22.34
C ARG A 110 8.29 -10.11 -23.67
N GLU A 111 9.04 -10.21 -24.76
CA GLU A 111 8.61 -9.73 -26.08
C GLU A 111 7.65 -10.71 -26.76
N ARG A 112 7.77 -11.99 -26.42
CA ARG A 112 6.96 -13.07 -26.97
C ARG A 112 5.57 -13.12 -26.33
N ASP A 113 5.47 -12.78 -25.06
CA ASP A 113 4.23 -12.83 -24.28
C ASP A 113 3.94 -11.47 -23.62
N LYS A 114 3.19 -10.65 -24.35
CA LYS A 114 2.80 -9.30 -23.92
C LYS A 114 1.90 -9.33 -22.68
N GLU A 115 1.00 -10.30 -22.57
CA GLU A 115 0.07 -10.40 -21.44
C GLU A 115 0.80 -10.73 -20.15
N ARG A 116 1.66 -11.75 -20.18
CA ARG A 116 2.50 -12.12 -19.05
C ARG A 116 3.46 -10.99 -18.69
N SER A 117 4.05 -10.31 -19.67
CA SER A 117 4.88 -9.11 -19.45
C SER A 117 4.13 -8.01 -18.70
N MET A 118 2.90 -7.68 -19.11
CA MET A 118 2.06 -6.70 -18.39
C MET A 118 1.76 -7.15 -16.95
N SER A 119 1.44 -8.43 -16.74
CA SER A 119 1.17 -8.96 -15.40
C SER A 119 2.39 -8.88 -14.48
N MET A 120 3.59 -9.16 -15.03
CA MET A 120 4.86 -9.11 -14.28
C MET A 120 5.26 -7.68 -13.98
N ALA A 121 5.07 -6.75 -14.90
CA ALA A 121 5.25 -5.32 -14.65
C ALA A 121 4.32 -4.80 -13.53
N ALA A 122 3.05 -5.23 -13.54
CA ALA A 122 2.12 -4.90 -12.47
C ALA A 122 2.52 -5.53 -11.12
N ALA A 123 3.01 -6.77 -11.13
CA ALA A 123 3.52 -7.45 -9.93
C ALA A 123 4.75 -6.72 -9.37
N LEU A 124 5.70 -6.35 -10.22
CA LEU A 124 6.88 -5.58 -9.86
C LEU A 124 6.51 -4.24 -9.19
N ARG A 125 5.56 -3.50 -9.79
CA ARG A 125 5.07 -2.23 -9.22
C ARG A 125 4.51 -2.43 -7.82
N ARG A 126 3.66 -3.44 -7.62
CA ARG A 126 3.07 -3.74 -6.29
C ARG A 126 4.14 -4.13 -5.27
N SER A 127 5.09 -4.98 -5.64
CA SER A 127 6.17 -5.40 -4.73
C SER A 127 7.06 -4.24 -4.31
N ARG A 128 7.40 -3.33 -5.24
CA ARG A 128 8.18 -2.12 -4.93
C ARG A 128 7.47 -1.21 -3.94
N VAL A 129 6.17 -0.99 -4.13
CA VAL A 129 5.35 -0.20 -3.19
C VAL A 129 5.39 -0.81 -1.79
N ARG A 130 5.15 -2.13 -1.67
CA ARG A 130 5.20 -2.83 -0.39
C ARG A 130 6.56 -2.69 0.30
N LEU A 131 7.65 -2.91 -0.43
CA LEU A 131 9.01 -2.78 0.12
C LEU A 131 9.34 -1.34 0.54
N ASN A 132 8.88 -0.34 -0.21
CA ASN A 132 9.07 1.07 0.15
C ASN A 132 8.36 1.43 1.46
N ILE A 133 7.12 0.98 1.62
CA ILE A 133 6.33 1.20 2.84
C ILE A 133 6.98 0.48 4.03
N TYR A 134 7.37 -0.79 3.85
CA TYR A 134 8.06 -1.57 4.87
C TYR A 134 9.35 -0.88 5.35
N ARG A 135 10.15 -0.32 4.43
CA ARG A 135 11.39 0.40 4.76
C ARG A 135 11.12 1.70 5.54
N ARG A 136 10.00 2.38 5.29
CA ARG A 136 9.63 3.62 6.03
C ARG A 136 9.25 3.33 7.48
N ARG A 137 8.67 2.15 7.78
CA ARG A 137 8.38 1.70 9.16
C ARG A 137 9.63 1.71 10.07
N GLY A 138 10.79 1.36 9.53
CA GLY A 138 12.04 1.29 10.30
C GLY A 138 12.62 2.64 10.73
N ARG A 139 12.05 3.77 10.28
CA ARG A 139 12.54 5.12 10.57
C ARG A 139 11.71 5.89 11.61
N GLY A 140 10.58 5.35 12.07
CA GLY A 140 9.71 5.97 13.09
C GLY A 140 9.64 5.17 14.41
N PRO A 141 9.30 5.80 15.55
CA PRO A 141 8.97 5.14 16.82
C PRO A 141 7.88 4.06 16.66
N ARG A 142 8.17 2.86 17.17
CA ARG A 142 7.27 1.69 17.14
C ARG A 142 5.98 1.95 17.93
N ARG A 143 4.82 1.60 17.36
CA ARG A 143 3.53 1.66 18.05
C ARG A 143 3.33 0.49 19.01
N PRO A 144 2.56 0.65 20.10
CA PRO A 144 2.02 -0.48 20.86
C PRO A 144 1.04 -1.26 19.97
N GLY A 145 1.35 -2.53 19.68
CA GLY A 145 0.53 -3.40 18.80
C GLY A 145 1.22 -3.84 17.51
N ASP A 146 2.36 -3.21 17.16
CA ASP A 146 3.27 -3.69 16.13
C ASP A 146 3.86 -5.04 16.58
N ARG A 147 3.25 -6.16 16.18
CA ARG A 147 3.91 -7.45 16.32
C ARG A 147 5.11 -7.44 15.36
N PRO A 148 6.32 -7.81 15.79
CA PRO A 148 7.38 -8.10 14.85
C PRO A 148 6.89 -9.27 13.98
N SER A 149 6.96 -9.12 12.66
CA SER A 149 6.99 -10.29 11.81
C SER A 149 8.19 -11.11 12.27
N ALA A 150 7.97 -12.40 12.55
CA ALA A 150 9.06 -13.27 12.95
C ALA A 150 10.18 -13.15 11.90
N PRO A 151 11.47 -13.07 12.32
CA PRO A 151 12.55 -13.09 11.36
C PRO A 151 12.43 -14.35 10.49
N PRO A 152 12.80 -14.29 9.20
CA PRO A 152 12.82 -15.49 8.37
C PRO A 152 13.64 -16.57 9.10
N PRO A 153 13.22 -17.85 9.07
CA PRO A 153 13.99 -18.90 9.68
C PRO A 153 15.40 -18.84 9.08
N SER A 154 16.39 -18.59 9.93
CA SER A 154 17.78 -18.73 9.59
C SER A 154 17.93 -20.16 9.08
N GLY A 155 18.17 -20.30 7.77
CA GLY A 155 18.47 -21.58 7.17
C GLY A 155 19.65 -22.16 7.91
N GLU A 156 19.39 -23.15 8.76
CA GLU A 156 20.41 -23.96 9.37
C GLU A 156 21.16 -24.63 8.23
N SER A 157 22.43 -24.28 8.15
CA SER A 157 23.44 -24.99 7.39
C SER A 157 23.55 -26.41 7.94
N GLU A 158 22.77 -27.33 7.41
CA GLU A 158 23.13 -28.75 7.49
C GLU A 158 24.16 -29.01 6.40
N SER A 159 25.39 -29.11 6.88
CA SER A 159 26.55 -29.59 6.16
C SER A 159 26.61 -31.08 6.47
N GLU A 160 26.49 -31.92 5.46
CA GLU A 160 27.03 -33.30 5.42
C GLU A 160 27.27 -33.71 3.96
#